data_AF-A0A955ZEA4-F1
#
_entry.id   AF-A0A955ZEA4-F1
#
_cell.length_a   1.000
_cell.length_b   1.000
_cell.length_c   1.000
_cell.angle_alpha   90.00
_cell.angle_beta   90.00
_cell.angle_gamma   90.00
#
_symmetry.space_group_name_H-M   'P 1'
#
loop_
_entity.id
_entity.type
_entity.pdbx_description
1 polymer ?
#
loop_
_entity_poly.entity_id
_entity_poly.type
_entity_poly.pdbx_seq_one_letter_code
_entity_poly.pdbx_strand_id
1 'polypeptide(L)' 'MRHALAAFAAFALVALIVPSFAPVSAPSAEVARRGCCSHHGGVCGCSGGRAQCCDGQLSPSCGCD' A
#
# COMPACT_ATOMS: atom_id res chain seq x y z
N MET A 1 -8.17 -42.00 2.96
CA MET A 1 -8.33 -41.43 1.60
C MET A 1 -9.56 -40.53 1.46
N ARG A 2 -10.71 -40.84 2.10
CA ARG A 2 -11.94 -40.01 2.07
C ARG A 2 -11.86 -38.62 2.75
N HIS A 3 -10.93 -38.42 3.69
CA HIS A 3 -10.76 -37.12 4.38
C HIS A 3 -9.88 -36.11 3.61
N ALA A 4 -9.07 -36.57 2.65
CA ALA A 4 -8.26 -35.70 1.82
C ALA A 4 -9.12 -34.98 0.77
N LEU A 5 -10.10 -35.67 0.18
CA LEU A 5 -11.02 -35.12 -0.83
C LEU A 5 -11.86 -33.95 -0.30
N ALA A 6 -12.25 -33.99 0.98
CA ALA A 6 -13.05 -32.93 1.61
C ALA A 6 -12.24 -31.63 1.83
N ALA A 7 -10.96 -31.74 2.17
CA ALA A 7 -10.08 -30.58 2.36
C ALA A 7 -9.76 -29.87 1.03
N PHE A 8 -9.56 -30.64 -0.05
CA PHE A 8 -9.34 -30.10 -1.40
C PHE A 8 -10.57 -29.37 -1.95
N ALA A 9 -11.78 -29.90 -1.71
CA ALA A 9 -13.03 -29.27 -2.15
C ALA A 9 -13.32 -27.94 -1.44
N ALA A 10 -12.99 -27.84 -0.14
CA ALA A 10 -13.15 -26.59 0.63
C ALA A 10 -12.22 -25.48 0.13
N PHE A 11 -10.96 -25.82 -0.21
CA PHE A 11 -9.99 -24.87 -0.74
C PHE A 11 -10.37 -24.35 -2.14
N ALA A 12 -10.92 -25.22 -2.99
CA ALA A 12 -11.42 -24.85 -4.32
C ALA A 12 -12.67 -23.97 -4.27
N LEU A 13 -13.57 -24.20 -3.29
CA LEU A 13 -14.72 -23.32 -3.07
C LEU A 13 -14.30 -21.91 -2.65
N VAL A 14 -13.35 -21.78 -1.71
CA VAL A 14 -12.85 -20.47 -1.25
C VAL A 14 -12.21 -19.66 -2.38
N ALA A 15 -11.56 -20.30 -3.36
CA ALA A 15 -10.96 -19.62 -4.51
C ALA A 15 -11.97 -19.09 -5.55
N LEU A 16 -13.22 -19.58 -5.56
CA LEU A 16 -14.27 -19.13 -6.49
C LEU A 16 -15.11 -17.96 -5.96
N ILE A 17 -15.08 -17.72 -4.64
CA ILE A 17 -15.83 -16.64 -3.98
C ILE A 17 -14.97 -15.44 -3.57
N VAL A 18 -13.64 -15.57 -3.55
CA VAL A 18 -12.74 -14.45 -3.28
C VAL A 18 -12.35 -13.83 -4.63
N PRO A 19 -12.92 -12.69 -5.05
CA PRO A 19 -12.42 -12.00 -6.22
C PRO A 19 -10.96 -11.67 -5.93
N SER A 20 -10.09 -12.04 -6.88
CA SER A 20 -8.66 -11.81 -6.85
C SER A 20 -8.36 -10.50 -6.13
N PHE A 21 -7.78 -10.60 -4.93
CA PHE A 21 -7.13 -9.47 -4.28
C PHE A 21 -5.97 -9.10 -5.20
N ALA A 22 -6.24 -8.29 -6.23
CA ALA A 22 -5.22 -7.57 -6.93
C ALA A 22 -4.47 -6.82 -5.82
N PRO A 23 -3.16 -7.04 -5.62
CA PRO A 23 -2.41 -6.14 -4.78
C PRO A 23 -2.62 -4.77 -5.42
N VAL A 24 -3.29 -3.87 -4.70
CA VAL A 24 -3.31 -2.47 -5.07
C VAL A 24 -1.85 -2.05 -5.02
N SER A 25 -1.21 -2.04 -6.18
CA SER A 25 0.06 -1.36 -6.38
C SER A 25 -0.26 0.11 -6.22
N ALA A 26 -0.33 0.56 -4.96
CA ALA A 26 -0.28 1.98 -4.65
C ALA A 26 0.98 2.50 -5.35
N PRO A 27 0.88 3.62 -6.10
CA PRO A 27 2.05 4.18 -6.74
C PRO A 27 3.09 4.38 -5.65
N SER A 28 4.18 3.64 -5.77
CA SER A 28 5.35 3.77 -4.91
C SER A 28 5.95 5.14 -5.16
N ALA A 29 5.38 6.15 -4.50
CA ALA A 29 5.90 7.51 -4.35
C ALA A 29 7.22 7.55 -3.57
N GLU A 30 7.88 6.39 -3.43
CA GLU A 30 9.13 6.19 -2.73
C GLU A 30 10.33 6.70 -3.53
N VAL A 31 10.17 6.89 -4.86
CA VAL A 31 11.30 7.20 -5.74
C VAL A 31 11.74 8.68 -5.67
N ALA A 32 10.87 9.63 -5.32
CA ALA A 32 11.19 11.07 -5.38
C ALA A 32 11.43 11.76 -4.02
N ARG A 33 11.38 11.04 -2.90
CA ARG A 33 11.29 11.67 -1.56
C ARG A 33 12.53 11.54 -0.69
N ARG A 34 13.67 11.14 -1.25
CA ARG A 34 14.93 11.01 -0.48
C ARG A 34 15.26 12.35 0.19
N GLY A 35 15.24 12.37 1.52
CA GLY A 35 15.51 13.56 2.34
C GLY A 35 14.28 14.40 2.72
N CYS A 36 13.14 14.22 2.08
CA CYS A 36 11.90 14.93 2.41
C CYS A 36 11.32 14.43 3.74
N CYS A 37 10.92 15.37 4.60
CA CYS A 37 10.38 15.06 5.93
C CYS A 37 11.35 14.22 6.80
N SER A 38 12.66 14.28 6.55
CA SER A 38 13.69 13.54 7.30
C SER A 38 13.69 13.84 8.81
N HIS A 39 13.29 15.06 9.18
CA HIS A 39 13.10 15.46 10.59
C HIS A 39 11.68 15.21 11.11
N HIS A 40 10.74 14.90 10.20
CA HIS A 40 9.30 14.77 10.45
C HIS A 40 8.79 13.33 10.26
N GLY A 41 9.69 12.34 10.37
CA GLY A 41 9.34 10.91 10.29
C GLY A 41 9.17 10.34 8.89
N GLY A 42 9.58 11.07 7.86
CA GLY A 42 9.39 10.71 6.47
C GLY A 42 8.06 11.21 5.91
N VAL A 43 7.79 10.84 4.66
CA VAL A 43 6.60 11.30 3.95
C VAL A 43 5.51 10.25 4.04
N CYS A 44 4.37 10.61 4.63
CA CYS A 44 3.21 9.74 4.80
C CYS A 44 2.10 9.99 3.76
N GLY A 45 2.16 11.08 3.00
CA GLY A 45 1.09 11.38 2.06
C GLY A 45 1.41 12.48 1.05
N CYS A 46 0.35 12.98 0.42
CA CYS A 46 0.37 14.11 -0.50
C CYS A 46 -0.88 14.96 -0.27
N SER A 47 -0.72 16.27 -0.19
CA SER A 47 -1.86 17.20 -0.18
C SER A 47 -1.53 18.46 -0.96
N GLY A 48 -2.44 18.87 -1.85
CA GLY A 48 -2.27 20.08 -2.67
C GLY A 48 -1.00 20.06 -3.54
N GLY A 49 -0.56 18.88 -3.99
CA GLY A 49 0.68 18.71 -4.76
C GLY A 49 1.96 18.79 -3.94
N ARG A 50 1.87 18.86 -2.60
CA ARG A 50 3.02 18.87 -1.68
C ARG A 50 3.08 17.59 -0.86
N ALA A 51 4.30 17.09 -0.63
CA ALA A 51 4.54 15.94 0.20
C ALA A 51 4.02 16.20 1.63
N GLN A 52 3.18 15.30 2.15
CA GLN A 52 2.69 15.38 3.52
C GLN A 52 3.57 14.52 4.42
N CYS A 53 4.17 15.15 5.41
CA CYS A 53 5.00 14.52 6.43
C CYS A 53 4.14 13.72 7.42
N CYS A 54 4.75 12.75 8.09
CA CYS A 54 4.05 11.87 9.03
C CYS A 54 3.57 12.55 10.32
N ASP A 55 4.10 13.73 10.63
CA ASP A 55 3.60 14.62 11.68
C ASP A 55 2.37 15.45 11.24
N GLY A 56 1.92 15.29 9.99
CA GLY A 56 0.76 15.96 9.41
C GLY A 56 1.09 17.26 8.68
N GLN A 57 2.33 17.76 8.77
CA GLN A 57 2.77 18.98 8.08
C GLN A 57 2.99 18.77 6.59
N LEU A 58 2.91 19.84 5.81
CA LEU A 58 3.27 19.81 4.39
C LEU A 58 4.72 20.25 4.21
N SER A 59 5.48 19.47 3.45
CA SER A 59 6.84 19.84 3.07
C SER A 59 6.81 21.10 2.19
N PRO A 60 7.53 22.16 2.58
CA PRO A 60 7.58 23.38 1.78
C PRO A 60 8.39 23.18 0.50
N SER A 61 9.33 22.23 0.50
CA SER A 61 10.31 22.05 -0.58
C SER A 61 10.07 20.81 -1.41
N CYS A 62 9.20 19.89 -0.96
CA CYS A 62 8.96 18.62 -1.64
C CYS A 62 7.55 18.55 -2.22
N GLY A 63 7.48 18.32 -3.53
CA GLY A 63 6.24 18.01 -4.25
C GLY A 63 5.84 16.54 -4.13
N CYS A 64 4.75 16.19 -4.79
CA CYS A 64 4.28 14.81 -4.88
C CYS A 64 4.62 14.09 -6.19
N ASP A 65 5.19 14.81 -7.15
CA ASP A 65 5.61 14.32 -8.46
C ASP A 65 7.09 13.88 -8.45
#